data_AF-A0A5S4G2H8-F1
#
_entry.id   AF-A0A5S4G2H8-F1
#
_cell.length_a   1.000
_cell.length_b   1.000
_cell.length_c   1.000
_cell.angle_alpha   90.00
_cell.angle_beta   90.00
_cell.angle_gamma   90.00
#
_symmetry.space_group_name_H-M   'P 1'
#
loop_
_entity.id
_entity.type
_entity.pdbx_description
1 polymer ?
#
loop_
_entity_poly.entity_id
_entity_poly.type
_entity_poly.pdbx_seq_one_letter_code
_entity_poly.pdbx_strand_id
1 'polypeptide(L)' 'MTWQPVTWLYVPGDRPERFGKAVASGADVVIIDLEDAVAPVRKDEARANAAAYLRARRESRAPDAIGPGGGWHSR' A
#
# COMPACT_ATOMS: atom_id res chain seq x y z
N MET A 1 -12.00 -15.22 15.53
CA MET A 1 -10.85 -14.38 15.93
C MET A 1 -10.92 -13.08 15.15
N THR A 2 -11.07 -11.94 15.80
CA THR A 2 -10.99 -10.63 15.13
C THR A 2 -9.52 -10.26 14.97
N TRP A 3 -9.12 -9.87 13.76
CA TRP A 3 -7.77 -9.37 13.53
C TRP A 3 -7.64 -7.99 14.17
N GLN A 4 -6.65 -7.84 15.05
CA GLN A 4 -6.33 -6.59 15.73
C GLN A 4 -4.89 -6.21 15.35
N PRO A 5 -4.67 -5.07 14.66
CA PRO A 5 -3.32 -4.66 14.30
C PRO A 5 -2.56 -4.19 15.54
N VAL A 6 -1.34 -4.69 15.75
CA VAL A 6 -0.48 -4.35 16.89
C VAL A 6 0.60 -3.33 16.47
N THR A 7 0.99 -3.32 15.20
CA THR A 7 2.08 -2.51 14.67
C THR A 7 1.66 -1.63 13.49
N TRP A 8 1.97 -0.34 13.59
CA TRP A 8 1.60 0.67 12.61
C TRP A 8 2.87 1.41 12.16
N LEU A 9 3.20 1.35 10.87
CA LEU A 9 4.40 1.95 10.31
C LEU A 9 4.04 3.15 9.42
N TYR A 10 4.46 4.34 9.83
CA TYR A 10 4.29 5.58 9.07
C TYR A 10 5.46 5.80 8.12
N VAL A 11 5.16 6.17 6.87
CA VAL A 11 6.14 6.37 5.80
C VAL A 11 5.86 7.69 5.09
N PRO A 12 6.82 8.62 4.99
CA PRO A 12 6.59 9.90 4.30
C PRO A 12 6.24 9.69 2.82
N GLY A 13 5.19 10.35 2.34
CA GLY A 13 4.71 10.23 0.96
C GLY A 13 5.68 10.76 -0.10
N ASP A 14 6.59 11.65 0.27
CA ASP A 14 7.65 12.17 -0.60
C ASP A 14 8.89 11.24 -0.68
N ARG A 15 8.78 10.00 -0.15
CA ARG A 15 9.84 8.97 -0.15
C ARG A 15 9.35 7.65 -0.77
N PRO A 16 9.00 7.63 -2.06
CA PRO A 16 8.40 6.45 -2.72
C PRO A 16 9.28 5.20 -2.66
N GLU A 17 10.60 5.36 -2.56
CA GLU A 17 11.57 4.26 -2.41
C GLU A 17 11.38 3.45 -1.11
N ARG A 18 10.62 3.99 -0.14
CA ARG A 18 10.33 3.34 1.16
C ARG A 18 9.05 2.51 1.15
N PHE A 19 8.12 2.75 0.24
CA PHE A 19 6.78 2.13 0.28
C PHE A 19 6.84 0.60 0.16
N GLY A 20 7.62 0.10 -0.81
CA GLY A 20 7.80 -1.34 -1.02
C GLY A 20 8.44 -2.02 0.20
N LYS A 21 9.46 -1.39 0.78
CA LYS A 21 10.16 -1.90 1.97
C LYS A 21 9.24 -1.92 3.20
N ALA A 22 8.40 -0.91 3.37
CA ALA A 22 7.44 -0.85 4.46
C ALA A 22 6.37 -1.95 4.31
N VAL A 23 5.85 -2.19 3.11
CA VAL A 23 4.92 -3.31 2.87
C VAL A 23 5.57 -4.66 3.14
N ALA A 24 6.87 -4.81 2.82
CA ALA A 24 7.63 -6.03 3.07
C ALA A 24 8.11 -6.17 4.53
N SER A 25 7.89 -5.18 5.40
CA SER A 25 8.48 -5.17 6.76
C SER A 25 7.76 -6.07 7.76
N GLY A 26 6.58 -6.59 7.42
CA GLY A 26 5.74 -7.34 8.35
C GLY A 26 4.94 -6.48 9.34
N ALA A 27 4.88 -5.16 9.14
CA ALA A 27 3.97 -4.31 9.91
C ALA A 27 2.51 -4.67 9.60
N ASP A 28 1.65 -4.65 10.62
CA ASP A 28 0.22 -4.96 10.45
C ASP A 28 -0.47 -3.91 9.57
N VAL A 29 -0.08 -2.64 9.74
CA VAL A 29 -0.57 -1.51 8.96
C VAL A 29 0.60 -0.65 8.50
N VAL A 30 0.59 -0.27 7.23
CA VAL A 30 1.49 0.75 6.67
C VAL A 30 0.66 1.97 6.27
N ILE A 31 1.04 3.13 6.80
CA ILE A 31 0.41 4.42 6.50
C ILE A 31 1.39 5.25 5.68
N ILE A 32 0.98 5.68 4.50
CA ILE A 32 1.69 6.69 3.73
C ILE A 32 1.23 8.06 4.24
N ASP A 33 2.12 8.78 4.90
CA ASP A 33 1.85 10.09 5.49
C ASP A 33 1.98 11.20 4.43
N LEU A 34 1.00 12.11 4.40
CA LEU A 34 0.93 13.25 3.49
C LEU A 34 1.03 14.60 4.23
N GLU A 35 1.11 14.57 5.56
CA GLU A 35 1.04 15.73 6.43
C GLU A 35 2.41 15.99 7.08
N ASP A 36 2.59 15.59 8.34
CA ASP A 36 3.66 16.09 9.21
C ASP A 36 5.05 15.59 8.80
N ALA A 37 5.16 14.42 8.18
CA ALA A 37 6.43 13.91 7.69
C ALA A 37 6.82 14.45 6.30
N VAL A 38 6.00 15.32 5.68
CA VAL A 38 6.20 15.83 4.32
C VAL A 38 6.39 17.36 4.34
N ALA A 39 7.50 17.83 3.75
CA ALA A 39 7.72 19.26 3.58
C ALA A 39 6.58 19.90 2.77
N PRO A 40 6.10 21.12 3.10
CA PRO A 40 4.93 21.72 2.45
C PRO A 40 5.00 21.77 0.92
N VAL A 41 6.18 22.09 0.36
CA VAL A 41 6.43 22.15 -1.09
C VAL A 41 6.33 20.80 -1.80
N ARG A 42 6.36 19.69 -1.04
CA ARG A 42 6.33 18.32 -1.56
C ARG A 42 5.00 17.61 -1.36
N LYS A 43 3.97 18.27 -0.80
CA LYS A 43 2.67 17.62 -0.56
C LYS A 43 2.01 17.10 -1.85
N ASP A 44 2.14 17.84 -2.95
CA ASP A 44 1.61 17.40 -4.24
C ASP A 44 2.37 16.22 -4.83
N GLU A 45 3.70 16.24 -4.74
CA GLU A 45 4.56 15.10 -5.11
C GLU A 45 4.22 13.86 -4.25
N ALA A 46 4.09 14.03 -2.93
CA ALA A 46 3.74 12.97 -2.01
C ALA A 46 2.40 12.31 -2.34
N ARG A 47 1.38 13.12 -2.66
CA ARG A 47 0.07 12.63 -3.10
C ARG A 47 0.17 11.85 -4.41
N ALA A 48 0.92 12.36 -5.39
CA ALA A 48 1.12 11.70 -6.68
C ALA A 48 1.84 10.34 -6.51
N ASN A 49 2.89 10.30 -5.70
CA ASN A 49 3.64 9.08 -5.38
C ASN A 49 2.75 8.03 -4.71
N ALA A 50 1.96 8.42 -3.70
CA ALA A 50 1.04 7.53 -3.01
C ALA A 50 -0.01 6.94 -3.97
N ALA A 51 -0.62 7.79 -4.82
CA ALA A 51 -1.62 7.36 -5.78
C ALA A 51 -1.05 6.39 -6.83
N ALA A 52 0.13 6.70 -7.38
CA ALA A 52 0.82 5.85 -8.34
C ALA A 52 1.15 4.47 -7.74
N TYR A 53 1.69 4.44 -6.52
CA TYR A 53 2.02 3.18 -5.83
C TYR A 53 0.77 2.33 -5.54
N LEU A 54 -0.31 2.95 -5.05
CA LEU A 54 -1.55 2.23 -4.77
C LEU A 54 -2.21 1.68 -6.04
N ARG A 55 -2.17 2.41 -7.16
CA ARG A 55 -2.63 1.90 -8.47
C ARG A 55 -1.83 0.67 -8.91
N ALA A 56 -0.51 0.79 -8.96
CA ALA A 56 0.38 -0.29 -9.38
C ALA A 56 0.19 -1.55 -8.50
N ARG A 57 0.03 -1.36 -7.18
CA ARG A 57 -0.20 -2.47 -6.24
C ARG A 57 -1.59 -3.11 -6.40
N ARG A 58 -2.61 -2.36 -6.81
CA ARG A 58 -3.93 -2.93 -7.14
C ARG A 58 -3.87 -3.75 -8.41
N GLU A 59 -3.14 -3.27 -9.42
CA GLU A 59 -2.94 -3.98 -10.69
C GLU A 59 -2.16 -5.28 -10.48
N SER A 60 -1.11 -5.26 -9.65
CA SER A 60 -0.35 -6.47 -9.31
C SER A 60 -1.10 -7.46 -8.41
N ARG A 61 -2.18 -7.04 -7.75
CA ARG A 61 -3.06 -7.88 -6.93
C ARG A 61 -4.39 -8.19 -7.62
N ALA A 62 -4.59 -7.75 -8.86
CA ALA A 62 -5.75 -8.16 -9.63
C ALA A 62 -5.71 -9.70 -9.67
N PRO A 63 -6.79 -10.39 -9.26
CA PRO A 63 -6.81 -11.84 -9.40
C PRO A 63 -6.53 -12.16 -10.85
N ASP A 64 -5.64 -13.11 -11.12
CA ASP A 64 -5.45 -13.67 -12.47
C ASP A 64 -6.85 -13.80 -13.07
N ALA A 65 -7.11 -13.05 -14.15
CA ALA A 65 -8.44 -12.95 -14.72
C ALA A 65 -9.02 -14.36 -14.79
N ILE A 66 -10.16 -14.60 -14.11
CA ILE A 66 -10.81 -15.90 -14.12
C ILE A 66 -11.14 -16.17 -15.59
N GLY A 67 -10.26 -16.91 -16.26
CA GLY A 67 -10.53 -17.51 -17.54
C GLY A 67 -11.73 -18.44 -17.37
N PRO A 68 -12.48 -18.71 -18.45
CA PRO A 68 -13.61 -19.63 -18.39
C PRO A 68 -13.11 -21.03 -18.03
N GLY A 69 -13.06 -21.38 -16.75
CA GLY A 69 -12.59 -22.69 -16.29
C GLY A 69 -12.08 -22.81 -14.84
N GLY A 70 -11.95 -21.74 -14.05
CA GLY A 70 -11.44 -21.83 -12.68
C GLY A 70 -12.53 -22.11 -11.64
N GLY A 71 -12.76 -23.36 -11.28
CA GLY A 71 -13.70 -23.78 -10.24
C GLY A 71 -13.30 -23.31 -8.84
N TRP A 72 -14.21 -22.61 -8.17
CA TRP A 72 -14.08 -22.19 -6.78
C TRP A 72 -14.23 -23.42 -5.86
N HIS A 73 -13.19 -23.76 -5.10
CA HIS A 73 -13.33 -24.63 -3.93
C HIS A 73 -13.45 -23.78 -2.69
N SER A 74 -14.68 -23.73 -2.15
CA SER A 74 -14.99 -23.14 -0.86
C SER A 74 -14.27 -23.91 0.26
N ARG A 75 -13.59 -23.19 1.14
CA ARG A 75 -13.37 -23.63 2.51
C ARG A 75 -13.48 -22.45 3.46
#